data_AF-R8WA85-F1
#
_entry.id   AF-R8WA85-F1
#
_cell.length_a   1.000
_cell.length_b   1.000
_cell.length_c   1.000
_cell.angle_alpha   90.00
_cell.angle_beta   90.00
_cell.angle_gamma   90.00
#
_symmetry.space_group_name_H-M   'P 1'
#
loop_
_entity.id
_entity.type
_entity.pdbx_description
1 polymer ?
#
loop_
_entity_poly.entity_id
_entity_poly.type
_entity_poly.pdbx_seq_one_letter_code
_entity_poly.pdbx_strand_id
1 'polypeptide(L)'
;MFCPNCGNQLEDGSRFCPACGKPVASEGTQQDAPNASGSTQNQYTQHAHTQYVHKDYLAHLVLPWTQPRVTFKPPLDWNERNLSPILGSNQQYYLDQFEWCAAKNSSNPNLPALFLTICHGFYRNMWKETLRYLLIPIVAYAVLALLSLVSLLSGSFGISALMIPVNIVLGVWFWISCLQYGKDFNLLYMEHVCKKAAANDMTPDPSGSRVAIGCLAIFGILVVYGIIYSAVMSSMISSLFYW
;
A
#
# COMPACT_ATOMS: atom_id res chain seq x y z
N MET A 1 -38.39 -0.93 -27.10
CA MET A 1 -38.14 0.48 -26.65
C MET A 1 -36.64 0.80 -26.74
N PHE A 2 -36.19 2.06 -26.59
CA PHE A 2 -34.75 2.41 -26.54
C PHE A 2 -34.35 2.90 -25.15
N CYS A 3 -33.13 2.57 -24.70
CA CYS A 3 -32.65 2.98 -23.39
C CYS A 3 -32.45 4.51 -23.33
N PRO A 4 -33.06 5.22 -22.37
CA PRO A 4 -32.94 6.68 -22.26
C PRO A 4 -31.52 7.13 -21.86
N ASN A 5 -30.66 6.21 -21.42
CA ASN A 5 -29.31 6.55 -20.97
C ASN A 5 -28.22 6.38 -22.03
N CYS A 6 -28.35 5.39 -22.92
CA CYS A 6 -27.31 5.09 -23.92
C CYS A 6 -27.85 4.90 -25.35
N GLY A 7 -29.17 4.94 -25.55
CA GLY A 7 -29.79 4.79 -26.87
C GLY A 7 -29.84 3.37 -27.42
N ASN A 8 -29.37 2.35 -26.70
CA ASN A 8 -29.44 0.96 -27.18
C ASN A 8 -30.88 0.44 -27.22
N GLN A 9 -31.18 -0.43 -28.20
CA GLN A 9 -32.49 -1.07 -28.31
C GLN A 9 -32.69 -2.06 -27.15
N LEU A 10 -33.89 -2.04 -26.57
CA LEU A 10 -34.30 -2.84 -25.43
C LEU A 10 -35.43 -3.77 -25.84
N GLU A 11 -35.31 -5.04 -25.42
CA GLU A 11 -36.38 -6.03 -25.49
C GLU A 11 -37.52 -5.65 -24.54
N ASP A 12 -38.76 -5.95 -24.92
CA ASP A 12 -39.95 -5.57 -24.15
C ASP A 12 -39.97 -6.30 -22.80
N GLY A 13 -40.14 -5.54 -21.71
CA GLY A 13 -40.10 -6.06 -20.34
C GLY A 13 -38.71 -6.10 -19.68
N SER A 14 -37.65 -5.62 -20.35
CA SER A 14 -36.31 -5.55 -19.76
C SER A 14 -36.22 -4.56 -18.59
N ARG A 15 -35.89 -5.07 -17.40
CA ARG A 15 -35.71 -4.25 -16.18
C ARG A 15 -34.39 -3.46 -16.18
N PHE A 16 -33.40 -3.90 -16.96
CA PHE A 16 -32.07 -3.30 -17.07
C PHE A 16 -31.59 -3.35 -18.52
N CYS A 17 -30.80 -2.34 -18.93
CA CYS A 17 -30.22 -2.29 -20.27
C CYS A 17 -29.01 -3.25 -20.39
N PRO A 18 -28.99 -4.19 -21.35
CA PRO A 18 -27.85 -5.11 -21.50
C PRO A 18 -26.57 -4.41 -21.99
N ALA A 19 -26.67 -3.24 -22.61
CA ALA A 19 -25.51 -2.52 -23.14
C ALA A 19 -24.84 -1.61 -22.11
N CYS A 20 -25.58 -1.00 -21.18
CA CYS A 20 -25.02 -0.06 -20.20
C CYS A 20 -25.27 -0.43 -18.72
N GLY A 21 -26.04 -1.48 -18.45
CA GLY A 21 -26.34 -2.00 -17.12
C GLY A 21 -27.32 -1.16 -16.29
N LYS A 22 -27.84 -0.05 -16.82
CA LYS A 22 -28.72 0.85 -16.05
C LYS A 22 -30.18 0.36 -16.05
N PRO A 23 -30.92 0.55 -14.94
CA PRO A 23 -32.32 0.16 -14.85
C PRO A 23 -33.18 0.96 -15.83
N VAL A 24 -34.18 0.31 -16.41
CA VAL A 24 -35.15 0.91 -17.31
C VAL A 24 -36.44 1.09 -16.53
N ALA A 25 -36.77 2.34 -16.20
CA ALA A 25 -37.97 2.66 -15.43
C ALA A 25 -39.22 2.25 -16.22
N SER A 26 -40.05 1.38 -15.64
CA SER A 26 -41.34 0.97 -16.19
C SER A 26 -42.38 2.02 -15.77
N GLU A 27 -43.06 2.64 -16.72
CA GLU A 27 -44.10 3.65 -16.43
C GLU A 27 -45.33 3.00 -15.80
N GLY A 28 -45.72 3.50 -14.62
CA GLY A 28 -46.89 3.05 -13.86
C GLY A 28 -47.08 3.82 -12.55
N THR A 29 -47.52 5.07 -12.66
CA THR A 29 -48.17 5.94 -11.63
C THR A 29 -47.28 6.68 -10.61
N GLN A 30 -47.43 8.02 -10.57
CA GLN A 30 -46.84 8.99 -9.63
C GLN A 30 -47.80 9.38 -8.48
N GLN A 31 -47.20 10.03 -7.46
CA GLN A 31 -47.75 10.89 -6.36
C GLN A 31 -48.05 10.18 -5.02
N ASP A 32 -47.60 10.59 -3.82
CA ASP A 32 -46.98 11.84 -3.32
C ASP A 32 -46.34 11.68 -1.90
N ALA A 33 -45.53 12.68 -1.51
CA ALA A 33 -45.11 13.12 -0.15
C ALA A 33 -43.72 12.68 0.39
N PRO A 34 -43.10 13.44 1.33
CA PRO A 34 -42.18 14.53 1.02
C PRO A 34 -40.74 14.30 1.50
N ASN A 35 -39.86 15.10 0.92
CA ASN A 35 -38.41 15.15 1.13
C ASN A 35 -38.04 15.56 2.56
N ALA A 36 -37.34 14.69 3.29
CA ALA A 36 -36.53 15.03 4.45
C ALA A 36 -35.16 14.35 4.30
N SER A 37 -34.34 14.92 3.42
CA SER A 37 -32.90 14.68 3.38
C SER A 37 -32.23 15.38 4.57
N GLY A 38 -31.41 14.68 5.36
CA GLY A 38 -30.50 15.36 6.27
C GLY A 38 -29.90 14.51 7.39
N SER A 39 -28.60 14.22 7.25
CA SER A 39 -27.63 14.02 8.35
C SER A 39 -27.85 12.87 9.34
N THR A 40 -27.42 11.65 9.02
CA THR A 40 -27.04 10.72 10.11
C THR A 40 -25.90 9.73 9.77
N GLN A 41 -25.60 9.45 8.49
CA GLN A 41 -24.54 8.49 8.15
C GLN A 41 -23.11 9.05 8.10
N ASN A 42 -22.91 10.36 7.94
CA ASN A 42 -21.57 10.93 7.79
C ASN A 42 -20.84 11.18 9.13
N GLN A 43 -21.57 11.32 10.24
CA GLN A 43 -20.98 11.75 11.51
C GLN A 43 -20.47 10.57 12.37
N TYR A 44 -21.14 9.41 12.33
CA TYR A 44 -20.69 8.21 13.03
C TYR A 44 -19.40 7.61 12.43
N THR A 45 -19.24 7.68 11.10
CA THR A 45 -18.12 7.07 10.39
C THR A 45 -16.82 7.86 10.55
N GLN A 46 -16.89 9.20 10.62
CA GLN A 46 -15.70 10.06 10.66
C GLN A 46 -15.02 10.08 12.04
N HIS A 47 -15.79 10.19 13.13
CA HIS A 47 -15.25 10.24 14.49
C HIS A 47 -14.74 8.88 14.99
N ALA A 48 -15.42 7.78 14.63
CA ALA A 48 -14.92 6.44 14.87
C ALA A 48 -13.59 6.22 14.12
N HIS A 49 -13.54 6.51 12.82
CA HIS A 49 -12.37 6.27 11.97
C HIS A 49 -11.09 7.01 12.44
N THR A 50 -11.18 8.26 12.90
CA THR A 50 -9.98 8.99 13.40
C THR A 50 -9.47 8.42 14.72
N GLN A 51 -10.36 7.94 15.60
CA GLN A 51 -10.00 7.38 16.90
C GLN A 51 -9.35 5.97 16.75
N TYR A 52 -9.84 5.14 15.82
CA TYR A 52 -9.26 3.81 15.56
C TYR A 52 -7.91 3.89 14.83
N VAL A 53 -7.78 4.74 13.81
CA VAL A 53 -6.54 4.90 13.03
C VAL A 53 -5.36 5.37 13.88
N HIS A 54 -5.58 6.25 14.87
CA HIS A 54 -4.51 6.77 15.72
C HIS A 54 -4.06 5.77 16.80
N LYS A 55 -5.00 5.02 17.39
CA LYS A 55 -4.70 4.03 18.43
C LYS A 55 -3.92 2.83 17.88
N ASP A 56 -4.28 2.36 16.69
CA ASP A 56 -3.58 1.25 16.03
C ASP A 56 -2.19 1.69 15.53
N TYR A 57 -2.03 2.94 15.07
CA TYR A 57 -0.72 3.47 14.66
C TYR A 57 0.31 3.51 15.80
N LEU A 58 -0.09 3.96 17.00
CA LEU A 58 0.78 3.99 18.17
C LEU A 58 1.06 2.57 18.71
N ALA A 59 0.11 1.64 18.61
CA ALA A 59 0.31 0.25 19.01
C ALA A 59 1.30 -0.50 18.08
N HIS A 60 1.21 -0.27 16.77
CA HIS A 60 2.13 -0.87 15.78
C HIS A 60 3.52 -0.23 15.74
N LEU A 61 3.68 1.01 16.25
CA LEU A 61 4.99 1.65 16.40
C LEU A 61 5.84 1.01 17.51
N VAL A 62 5.19 0.36 18.48
CA VAL A 62 5.85 -0.15 19.70
C VAL A 62 6.38 -1.58 19.52
N LEU A 63 5.86 -2.37 18.56
CA LEU A 63 6.34 -3.73 18.27
C LEU A 63 6.26 -4.05 16.76
N PRO A 64 7.39 -4.14 16.05
CA PRO A 64 7.42 -4.52 14.62
C PRO A 64 6.88 -5.93 14.32
N TRP A 65 6.66 -6.75 15.35
CA TRP A 65 6.34 -8.18 15.25
C TRP A 65 4.89 -8.52 15.61
N THR A 66 4.08 -7.56 16.05
CA THR A 66 2.65 -7.80 16.20
C THR A 66 2.01 -7.70 14.83
N GLN A 67 1.62 -8.87 14.31
CA GLN A 67 0.81 -9.04 13.09
C GLN A 67 -0.22 -7.91 13.00
N PRO A 68 -0.41 -7.27 11.84
CA PRO A 68 -1.54 -6.35 11.65
C PRO A 68 -2.81 -7.15 11.88
N ARG A 69 -3.34 -7.10 13.11
CA ARG A 69 -4.67 -7.62 13.40
C ARG A 69 -5.60 -6.61 12.78
N VAL A 70 -6.26 -7.02 11.71
CA VAL A 70 -7.37 -6.24 11.20
C VAL A 70 -8.42 -6.22 12.31
N THR A 71 -8.51 -5.09 13.00
CA THR A 71 -9.55 -4.80 13.99
C THR A 71 -10.91 -4.53 13.33
N PHE A 72 -10.90 -4.50 12.00
CA PHE A 72 -11.99 -4.13 11.11
C PHE A 72 -12.61 -5.35 10.41
N LYS A 73 -13.83 -5.73 10.79
CA LYS A 73 -14.62 -6.65 9.97
C LYS A 73 -14.99 -5.91 8.67
N PRO A 74 -14.63 -6.41 7.47
CA PRO A 74 -14.94 -5.71 6.23
C PRO A 74 -16.46 -5.53 6.10
N PRO A 75 -16.98 -4.29 6.04
CA PRO A 75 -18.42 -3.98 6.03
C PRO A 75 -19.00 -4.10 4.62
N LEU A 76 -18.39 -4.95 3.81
CA LEU A 76 -18.36 -4.86 2.37
C LEU A 76 -18.64 -6.23 1.79
N ASP A 77 -19.83 -6.41 1.20
CA ASP A 77 -20.02 -7.52 0.30
C ASP A 77 -19.24 -7.23 -0.99
N TRP A 78 -18.17 -8.00 -1.16
CA TRP A 78 -17.26 -7.92 -2.29
C TRP A 78 -17.97 -8.16 -3.63
N ASN A 79 -19.10 -8.87 -3.62
CA ASN A 79 -19.92 -9.14 -4.80
C ASN A 79 -20.86 -7.97 -5.14
N GLU A 80 -21.24 -7.15 -4.17
CA GLU A 80 -22.16 -6.02 -4.38
C GLU A 80 -21.46 -4.77 -4.90
N ARG A 81 -20.20 -4.54 -4.53
CA ARG A 81 -19.43 -3.40 -5.05
C ARG A 81 -18.62 -3.80 -6.28
N ASN A 82 -18.83 -3.09 -7.38
CA ASN A 82 -17.98 -3.20 -8.56
C ASN A 82 -16.57 -2.62 -8.26
N LEU A 83 -15.67 -3.49 -7.78
CA LEU A 83 -14.28 -3.15 -7.45
C LEU A 83 -13.33 -3.28 -8.65
N SER A 84 -13.84 -3.63 -9.83
CA SER A 84 -13.05 -3.70 -11.07
C SER A 84 -12.25 -2.44 -11.38
N PRO A 85 -12.76 -1.21 -11.13
CA PRO A 85 -11.99 -0.01 -11.42
C PRO A 85 -10.73 0.11 -10.55
N ILE A 86 -10.78 -0.38 -9.30
CA ILE A 86 -9.66 -0.34 -8.36
C ILE A 86 -8.69 -1.48 -8.65
N LEU A 87 -9.19 -2.73 -8.72
CA LEU A 87 -8.35 -3.93 -8.74
C LEU A 87 -7.75 -4.26 -10.11
N GLY A 88 -8.37 -3.77 -11.19
CA GLY A 88 -7.99 -4.03 -12.57
C GLY A 88 -8.20 -5.50 -12.99
N SER A 89 -7.37 -5.98 -13.93
CA SER A 89 -7.52 -7.30 -14.56
C SER A 89 -7.46 -8.49 -13.60
N ASN A 90 -6.76 -8.36 -12.46
CA ASN A 90 -6.55 -9.44 -11.51
C ASN A 90 -7.60 -9.45 -10.38
N GLN A 91 -8.77 -8.84 -10.60
CA GLN A 91 -9.80 -8.69 -9.58
C GLN A 91 -10.15 -10.01 -8.89
N GLN A 92 -10.48 -11.07 -9.65
CA GLN A 92 -10.94 -12.33 -9.08
C GLN A 92 -9.94 -12.91 -8.08
N TYR A 93 -8.65 -12.92 -8.43
CA TYR A 93 -7.58 -13.35 -7.54
C TYR A 93 -7.63 -12.61 -6.19
N TYR A 94 -7.80 -11.29 -6.21
CA TYR A 94 -7.82 -10.50 -4.97
C TYR A 94 -9.11 -10.68 -4.18
N LEU A 95 -10.26 -10.83 -4.84
CA LEU A 95 -11.52 -11.11 -4.14
C LEU A 95 -11.42 -12.43 -3.35
N ASP A 96 -10.89 -13.48 -3.96
CA ASP A 96 -10.68 -14.77 -3.29
C ASP A 96 -9.70 -14.63 -2.09
N GLN A 97 -8.63 -13.82 -2.26
CA GLN A 97 -7.71 -13.54 -1.14
C GLN A 97 -8.36 -12.72 -0.03
N PHE A 98 -9.24 -11.77 -0.36
CA PHE A 98 -9.94 -10.94 0.62
C PHE A 98 -10.95 -11.75 1.41
N GLU A 99 -11.66 -12.68 0.76
CA GLU A 99 -12.54 -13.61 1.44
C GLU A 99 -11.77 -14.49 2.43
N TRP A 100 -10.61 -15.01 2.02
CA TRP A 100 -9.72 -15.75 2.93
C TRP A 100 -9.25 -14.90 4.12
N CYS A 101 -8.82 -13.67 3.84
CA CYS A 101 -8.37 -12.73 4.87
C CYS A 101 -9.49 -12.41 5.87
N ALA A 102 -10.71 -12.18 5.38
CA ALA A 102 -11.88 -11.91 6.21
C ALA A 102 -12.27 -13.11 7.07
N ALA A 103 -12.19 -14.34 6.53
CA ALA A 103 -12.55 -15.56 7.24
C ALA A 103 -11.53 -15.94 8.33
N LYS A 104 -10.23 -15.80 8.06
CA LYS A 104 -9.17 -16.29 8.94
C LYS A 104 -8.46 -15.20 9.75
N ASN A 105 -8.77 -13.92 9.50
CA ASN A 105 -8.03 -12.78 10.01
C ASN A 105 -6.51 -12.91 9.81
N SER A 106 -6.12 -13.46 8.65
CA SER A 106 -4.73 -13.69 8.25
C SER A 106 -4.65 -13.79 6.73
N SER A 107 -3.49 -13.49 6.16
CA SER A 107 -3.28 -13.53 4.72
C SER A 107 -2.50 -14.76 4.28
N ASN A 108 -2.82 -15.24 3.08
CA ASN A 108 -1.88 -16.07 2.34
C ASN A 108 -0.76 -15.20 1.75
N PRO A 109 0.48 -15.72 1.68
CA PRO A 109 1.59 -14.98 1.13
C PRO A 109 1.34 -14.57 -0.32
N ASN A 110 1.61 -13.30 -0.62
CA ASN A 110 1.55 -12.77 -1.97
C ASN A 110 2.95 -12.85 -2.59
N LEU A 111 3.10 -13.73 -3.59
CA LEU A 111 4.39 -14.03 -4.20
C LEU A 111 5.05 -12.80 -4.84
N PRO A 112 4.35 -11.96 -5.66
CA PRO A 112 4.89 -10.69 -6.12
C PRO A 112 5.36 -9.77 -4.99
N ALA A 113 4.59 -9.62 -3.91
CA ALA A 113 4.97 -8.77 -2.78
C ALA A 113 6.17 -9.30 -1.99
N LEU A 114 6.41 -10.62 -2.02
CA LEU A 114 7.54 -11.26 -1.34
C LEU A 114 8.88 -10.96 -2.02
N PHE A 115 8.91 -10.98 -3.35
CA PHE A 115 10.14 -10.79 -4.13
C PHE A 115 10.32 -9.37 -4.66
N LEU A 116 9.23 -8.62 -4.80
CA LEU A 116 9.23 -7.27 -5.37
C LEU A 116 8.61 -6.25 -4.40
N THR A 117 8.74 -6.46 -3.08
CA THR A 117 8.10 -5.67 -2.00
C THR A 117 7.81 -4.21 -2.33
N ILE A 118 8.86 -3.40 -2.53
CA ILE A 118 8.72 -1.95 -2.78
C ILE A 118 8.08 -1.69 -4.15
N CYS A 119 8.55 -2.36 -5.19
CA CYS A 119 8.02 -2.22 -6.55
C CYS A 119 6.53 -2.63 -6.64
N HIS A 120 6.14 -3.70 -5.95
CA HIS A 120 4.76 -4.17 -5.86
C HIS A 120 3.88 -3.18 -5.08
N GLY A 121 4.42 -2.57 -4.02
CA GLY A 121 3.80 -1.45 -3.32
C GLY A 121 3.49 -0.28 -4.25
N PHE A 122 4.46 0.17 -5.07
CA PHE A 122 4.23 1.20 -6.09
C PHE A 122 3.21 0.76 -7.15
N TYR A 123 3.31 -0.50 -7.59
CA TYR A 123 2.43 -1.05 -8.60
C TYR A 123 0.98 -1.00 -8.14
N ARG A 124 0.66 -1.45 -6.91
CA ARG A 124 -0.70 -1.50 -6.33
C ARG A 124 -1.12 -0.24 -5.56
N ASN A 125 -0.39 0.87 -5.71
CA ASN A 125 -0.66 2.14 -5.03
C ASN A 125 -0.59 2.10 -3.48
N MET A 126 0.11 1.13 -2.92
CA MET A 126 0.31 0.96 -1.48
C MET A 126 1.66 1.48 -0.99
N TRP A 127 2.34 2.32 -1.77
CA TRP A 127 3.72 2.72 -1.49
C TRP A 127 3.91 3.39 -0.12
N LYS A 128 2.89 4.08 0.40
CA LYS A 128 2.94 4.71 1.73
C LYS A 128 2.91 3.66 2.83
N GLU A 129 2.03 2.68 2.68
CA GLU A 129 1.83 1.55 3.57
C GLU A 129 3.07 0.66 3.57
N THR A 130 3.62 0.35 2.39
CA THR A 130 4.88 -0.38 2.25
C THR A 130 6.03 0.37 2.93
N LEU A 131 6.17 1.69 2.68
CA LEU A 131 7.24 2.48 3.28
C LEU A 131 7.09 2.59 4.80
N ARG A 132 5.87 2.73 5.31
CA ARG A 132 5.58 2.70 6.76
C ARG A 132 5.95 1.37 7.37
N TYR A 133 5.61 0.26 6.71
CA TYR A 133 5.97 -1.08 7.16
C TYR A 133 7.49 -1.26 7.26
N LEU A 134 8.24 -0.73 6.28
CA LEU A 134 9.70 -0.82 6.23
C LEU A 134 10.42 0.37 6.90
N LEU A 135 9.69 1.28 7.55
CA LEU A 135 10.27 2.55 8.02
C LEU A 135 11.37 2.31 9.06
N ILE A 136 11.12 1.44 10.03
CA ILE A 136 12.06 1.16 11.12
C ILE A 136 13.39 0.60 10.57
N PRO A 137 13.42 -0.48 9.77
CA PRO A 137 14.69 -0.98 9.24
C PRO A 137 15.35 0.02 8.28
N ILE A 138 14.59 0.80 7.49
CA ILE A 138 15.16 1.86 6.63
C ILE A 138 15.85 2.94 7.45
N VAL A 139 15.19 3.45 8.50
CA VAL A 139 15.75 4.48 9.39
C VAL A 139 16.97 3.95 10.13
N ALA A 140 16.91 2.72 10.66
CA ALA A 140 18.06 2.08 11.31
C ALA A 140 19.28 2.01 10.37
N TYR A 141 19.04 1.66 9.10
CA TYR A 141 20.06 1.67 8.06
C TYR A 141 20.64 3.06 7.79
N ALA A 142 19.78 4.07 7.64
CA ALA A 142 20.21 5.44 7.39
C ALA A 142 21.05 5.99 8.55
N VAL A 143 20.66 5.70 9.79
CA VAL A 143 21.42 6.08 10.99
C VAL A 143 22.79 5.39 11.01
N LEU A 144 22.84 4.08 10.76
CA LEU A 144 24.10 3.34 10.72
C LEU A 144 25.04 3.83 9.61
N ALA A 145 24.50 4.14 8.43
CA ALA A 145 25.26 4.69 7.32
C ALA A 145 25.85 6.07 7.67
N LEU A 146 25.07 6.93 8.33
CA LEU A 146 25.54 8.23 8.81
C LEU A 146 26.65 8.09 9.86
N LEU A 147 26.47 7.20 10.84
CA LEU A 147 27.50 6.93 11.87
C LEU A 147 28.79 6.39 11.25
N SER A 148 28.67 5.51 10.25
CA SER A 148 29.82 4.97 9.52
C SER A 148 30.55 6.06 8.74
N LEU A 149 29.81 6.96 8.07
CA LEU A 149 30.37 8.10 7.37
C LEU A 149 31.12 9.06 8.32
N VAL A 150 30.54 9.39 9.47
CA VAL A 150 31.19 10.24 10.49
C VAL A 150 32.45 9.57 11.05
N SER A 151 32.41 8.26 11.25
CA SER A 151 33.57 7.48 11.72
C SER A 151 34.71 7.48 10.71
N LEU A 152 34.40 7.41 9.41
CA LEU A 152 35.40 7.51 8.33
C LEU A 152 36.01 8.90 8.25
N LEU A 153 35.17 9.96 8.28
CA LEU A 153 35.62 11.34 8.19
C LEU A 153 36.47 11.79 9.40
N SER A 154 36.25 11.18 10.57
CA SER A 154 37.04 11.44 11.78
C SER A 154 38.35 10.63 11.86
N GLY A 155 38.63 9.77 10.88
CA GLY A 155 39.80 8.89 10.91
C GLY A 155 39.68 7.70 11.89
N SER A 156 38.49 7.47 12.45
CA SER A 156 38.21 6.40 13.42
C SER A 156 37.93 5.07 12.71
N PHE A 157 38.93 4.53 12.02
CA PHE A 157 38.77 3.34 11.16
C PHE A 157 38.40 2.07 11.95
N GLY A 158 38.84 1.96 13.20
CA GLY A 158 38.44 0.85 14.08
C GLY A 158 36.92 0.84 14.35
N ILE A 159 36.33 1.99 14.62
CA ILE A 159 34.87 2.12 14.81
C ILE A 159 34.15 1.77 13.50
N SER A 160 34.66 2.28 12.38
CA SER A 160 34.08 2.00 11.05
C SER A 160 34.08 0.49 10.73
N ALA A 161 35.17 -0.22 11.04
CA ALA A 161 35.27 -1.67 10.85
C ALA A 161 34.27 -2.45 11.74
N LEU A 162 34.04 -2.00 12.97
CA LEU A 162 33.06 -2.60 13.89
C LEU A 162 31.60 -2.41 13.43
N MET A 163 31.30 -1.41 12.59
CA MET A 163 29.94 -1.23 12.04
C MET A 163 29.59 -2.24 10.93
N ILE A 164 30.59 -2.89 10.31
CA ILE A 164 30.38 -3.89 9.25
C ILE A 164 29.47 -5.05 9.71
N PRO A 165 29.75 -5.75 10.82
CA PRO A 165 28.87 -6.83 11.29
C PRO A 165 27.47 -6.31 11.65
N VAL A 166 27.36 -5.10 12.22
CA VAL A 166 26.07 -4.47 12.53
C VAL A 166 25.26 -4.26 11.24
N ASN A 167 25.92 -3.83 10.16
CA ASN A 167 25.29 -3.62 8.86
C ASN A 167 24.76 -4.93 8.25
N ILE A 168 25.48 -6.04 8.43
CA ILE A 168 25.03 -7.37 7.98
C ILE A 168 23.77 -7.78 8.76
N VAL A 169 23.76 -7.60 10.08
CA VAL A 169 22.60 -7.92 10.93
C VAL A 169 21.38 -7.08 10.54
N LEU A 170 21.54 -5.78 10.35
CA LEU A 170 20.45 -4.91 9.87
C LEU A 170 19.96 -5.33 8.48
N GLY A 171 20.83 -5.85 7.62
CA GLY A 171 20.46 -6.34 6.29
C GLY A 171 19.61 -7.58 6.33
N VAL A 172 20.02 -8.56 7.14
CA VAL A 172 19.21 -9.74 7.39
C VAL A 172 17.85 -9.32 7.95
N TRP A 173 17.81 -8.38 8.90
CA TRP A 173 16.56 -7.89 9.45
C TRP A 173 15.67 -7.16 8.42
N PHE A 174 16.24 -6.33 7.55
CA PHE A 174 15.51 -5.69 6.46
C PHE A 174 14.90 -6.72 5.51
N TRP A 175 15.65 -7.73 5.10
CA TRP A 175 15.14 -8.80 4.24
C TRP A 175 14.03 -9.62 4.92
N ILE A 176 14.19 -9.96 6.21
CA ILE A 176 13.12 -10.59 6.99
C ILE A 176 11.86 -9.71 7.02
N SER A 177 12.02 -8.39 7.15
CA SER A 177 10.91 -7.44 7.13
C SER A 177 10.20 -7.42 5.78
N CYS A 178 10.94 -7.49 4.66
CA CYS A 178 10.36 -7.64 3.31
C CYS A 178 9.58 -8.95 3.16
N LEU A 179 10.11 -10.07 3.66
CA LEU A 179 9.41 -11.36 3.64
C LEU A 179 8.12 -11.32 4.46
N GLN A 180 8.15 -10.68 5.63
CA GLN A 180 6.97 -10.53 6.48
C GLN A 180 5.92 -9.63 5.81
N TYR A 181 6.34 -8.52 5.19
CA TYR A 181 5.44 -7.69 4.39
C TYR A 181 4.75 -8.49 3.27
N GLY A 182 5.49 -9.34 2.55
CA GLY A 182 4.93 -10.18 1.50
C GLY A 182 3.88 -11.18 2.02
N LYS A 183 4.06 -11.68 3.25
CA LYS A 183 3.07 -12.52 3.94
C LYS A 183 1.82 -11.74 4.31
N ASP A 184 1.99 -10.51 4.79
CA ASP A 184 0.90 -9.67 5.33
C ASP A 184 0.21 -8.83 4.24
N PHE A 185 0.76 -8.82 3.02
CA PHE A 185 0.35 -7.94 1.93
C PHE A 185 -1.15 -8.02 1.61
N ASN A 186 -1.70 -9.21 1.41
CA ASN A 186 -3.11 -9.35 1.00
C ASN A 186 -4.07 -8.79 2.07
N LEU A 187 -3.69 -8.91 3.35
CA LEU A 187 -4.47 -8.39 4.47
C LEU A 187 -4.43 -6.85 4.49
N LEU A 188 -3.23 -6.27 4.37
CA LEU A 188 -3.05 -4.82 4.26
C LEU A 188 -3.74 -4.24 3.01
N TYR A 189 -3.72 -4.98 1.91
CA TYR A 189 -4.31 -4.55 0.66
C TYR A 189 -5.84 -4.58 0.71
N MET A 190 -6.42 -5.60 1.35
CA MET A 190 -7.86 -5.66 1.63
C MET A 190 -8.30 -4.40 2.39
N GLU A 191 -7.58 -4.04 3.45
CA GLU A 191 -7.87 -2.85 4.25
C GLU A 191 -7.79 -1.57 3.41
N HIS A 192 -6.75 -1.43 2.58
CA HIS A 192 -6.58 -0.31 1.66
C HIS A 192 -7.76 -0.18 0.69
N VAL A 193 -8.18 -1.29 0.05
CA VAL A 193 -9.30 -1.31 -0.89
C VAL A 193 -10.62 -1.00 -0.19
N CYS A 194 -10.85 -1.54 1.00
CA CYS A 194 -12.02 -1.18 1.82
C CYS A 194 -12.09 0.33 2.09
N LYS A 195 -10.96 0.94 2.45
CA LYS A 195 -10.86 2.38 2.72
C LYS A 195 -11.16 3.22 1.48
N LYS A 196 -10.56 2.87 0.34
CA LYS A 196 -10.84 3.54 -0.95
C LYS A 196 -12.31 3.43 -1.34
N ALA A 197 -12.86 2.22 -1.25
CA ALA A 197 -14.26 1.96 -1.59
C ALA A 197 -15.23 2.71 -0.66
N ALA A 198 -14.92 2.82 0.64
CA ALA A 198 -15.70 3.60 1.59
C ALA A 198 -15.62 5.12 1.31
N ALA A 199 -14.49 5.59 0.78
CA ALA A 199 -14.29 6.97 0.36
C ALA A 199 -14.84 7.27 -1.05
N ASN A 200 -15.46 6.30 -1.73
CA ASN A 200 -15.86 6.38 -3.15
C ASN A 200 -14.70 6.71 -4.11
N ASP A 201 -13.47 6.39 -3.73
CA ASP A 201 -12.29 6.53 -4.59
C ASP A 201 -12.13 5.28 -5.46
N MET A 202 -12.58 5.37 -6.71
CA MET A 202 -12.52 4.29 -7.70
C MET A 202 -11.30 4.38 -8.62
N THR A 203 -10.26 5.13 -8.24
CA THR A 203 -9.04 5.22 -9.04
C THR A 203 -8.33 3.86 -9.14
N PRO A 204 -7.72 3.55 -10.29
CA PRO A 204 -7.05 2.27 -10.49
C PRO A 204 -5.78 2.13 -9.64
N ASP A 205 -5.72 1.03 -8.90
CA ASP A 205 -4.55 0.65 -8.14
C ASP A 205 -3.41 0.06 -8.96
N PRO A 206 -3.55 -0.63 -10.10
CA PRO A 206 -2.39 -1.06 -10.87
C PRO A 206 -1.83 0.08 -11.75
N SER A 207 -0.55 0.42 -11.62
CA SER A 207 0.13 1.42 -12.48
C SER A 207 1.62 1.12 -12.67
N GLY A 208 2.03 0.89 -13.93
CA GLY A 208 3.44 0.73 -14.29
C GLY A 208 4.25 2.03 -14.19
N SER A 209 3.63 3.18 -14.48
CA SER A 209 4.31 4.49 -14.41
C SER A 209 4.77 4.82 -12.99
N ARG A 210 3.96 4.49 -11.97
CA ARG A 210 4.37 4.67 -10.57
C ARG A 210 5.57 3.81 -10.20
N VAL A 211 5.64 2.58 -10.72
CA VAL A 211 6.79 1.70 -10.53
C VAL A 211 8.04 2.32 -11.16
N ALA A 212 7.96 2.78 -12.40
CA ALA A 212 9.08 3.42 -13.08
C ALA A 212 9.60 4.65 -12.31
N ILE A 213 8.69 5.55 -11.89
CA ILE A 213 9.06 6.74 -11.11
C ILE A 213 9.70 6.35 -9.77
N GLY A 214 9.12 5.38 -9.06
CA GLY A 214 9.66 4.89 -7.79
C GLY A 214 11.05 4.27 -7.94
N CYS A 215 11.26 3.44 -8.96
CA CYS A 215 12.56 2.85 -9.27
C CYS A 215 13.61 3.90 -9.63
N LEU A 216 13.25 4.92 -10.43
CA LEU A 216 14.15 6.02 -10.77
C LEU A 216 14.55 6.84 -9.54
N ALA A 217 13.61 7.10 -8.62
CA ALA A 217 13.89 7.79 -7.37
C ALA A 217 14.87 7.00 -6.49
N ILE A 218 14.64 5.68 -6.32
CA ILE A 218 15.53 4.80 -5.56
C ILE A 218 16.91 4.73 -6.21
N PHE A 219 16.96 4.56 -7.53
CA PHE A 219 18.22 4.54 -8.27
C PHE A 219 19.00 5.86 -8.09
N GLY A 220 18.34 7.00 -8.20
CA GLY A 220 18.96 8.31 -7.95
C GLY A 220 19.56 8.43 -6.54
N ILE A 221 18.85 7.97 -5.51
CA ILE A 221 19.35 7.95 -4.13
C ILE A 221 20.59 7.07 -4.01
N LEU A 222 20.58 5.87 -4.60
CA LEU A 222 21.72 4.94 -4.57
C LEU A 222 22.94 5.49 -5.31
N VAL A 223 22.73 6.18 -6.44
CA VAL A 223 23.81 6.84 -7.19
C VAL A 223 24.44 7.94 -6.35
N VAL A 224 23.64 8.82 -5.75
CA VAL A 224 24.16 9.90 -4.88
C VAL A 224 24.93 9.32 -3.70
N TYR A 225 24.38 8.30 -3.04
CA TYR A 225 25.06 7.60 -1.95
C TYR A 225 26.40 7.01 -2.41
N GLY A 226 26.43 6.35 -3.57
CA GLY A 226 27.65 5.78 -4.15
C GLY A 226 28.71 6.82 -4.49
N ILE A 227 28.31 7.98 -5.01
CA ILE A 227 29.22 9.10 -5.32
C ILE A 227 29.87 9.62 -4.03
N ILE A 228 29.06 9.88 -2.99
CA ILE A 228 29.55 10.36 -1.69
C ILE A 228 30.54 9.36 -1.10
N TYR A 229 30.16 8.08 -1.07
CA TYR A 229 31.00 7.02 -0.52
C TYR A 229 32.33 6.89 -1.28
N SER A 230 32.28 6.93 -2.62
CA SER A 230 33.47 6.84 -3.46
C SER A 230 34.41 8.02 -3.26
N ALA A 231 33.89 9.24 -3.12
CA ALA A 231 34.70 10.43 -2.86
C ALA A 231 35.42 10.34 -1.50
N VAL A 232 34.72 9.90 -0.45
CA VAL A 232 35.32 9.70 0.88
C VAL A 232 36.40 8.63 0.83
N MET A 233 36.12 7.48 0.23
CA MET A 233 37.11 6.41 0.11
C MET A 233 38.34 6.82 -0.71
N SER A 234 38.16 7.55 -1.82
CA SER A 234 39.29 8.06 -2.62
C SER A 234 40.17 9.00 -1.80
N SER A 235 39.58 9.92 -1.03
CA SER A 235 40.33 10.87 -0.20
C SER A 235 41.19 10.16 0.86
N MET A 236 40.63 9.10 1.45
CA MET A 236 41.33 8.26 2.42
C MET A 236 42.50 7.51 1.77
N ILE A 237 42.29 6.90 0.61
CA ILE A 237 43.35 6.16 -0.10
C ILE A 237 44.51 7.11 -0.44
N SER A 238 44.21 8.31 -0.96
CA SER A 238 45.23 9.32 -1.25
C SER A 238 46.05 9.67 0.00
N SER A 239 45.42 9.83 1.17
CA SER A 239 46.13 10.14 2.42
C SER A 239 47.11 9.07 2.90
N LEU A 240 47.01 7.83 2.39
CA LEU A 240 47.95 6.75 2.70
C LEU A 240 49.22 6.78 1.82
N PHE A 241 49.15 7.41 0.64
CA PHE A 241 50.25 7.42 -0.34
C PHE A 241 51.08 8.71 -0.33
N TYR A 242 50.60 9.79 0.30
CA TYR A 242 51.30 11.08 0.39
C TYR A 242 52.06 11.27 1.72
N TRP A 243 52.73 10.21 2.20
CA TRP A 243 53.71 10.25 3.30
C TRP A 243 55.14 10.22 2.77
#